data_AF-A0A6I1H4I7-F1
#
_entry.id   AF-A0A6I1H4I7-F1
#
_cell.length_a   1.000
_cell.length_b   1.000
_cell.length_c   1.000
_cell.angle_alpha   90.00
_cell.angle_beta   90.00
_cell.angle_gamma   90.00
#
_symmetry.space_group_name_H-M   'P 1'
#
loop_
_entity.id
_entity.type
_entity.pdbx_description
1 polymer ?
#
loop_
_entity_poly.entity_id
_entity_poly.type
_entity_poly.pdbx_seq_one_letter_code
_entity_poly.pdbx_strand_id
1 'polypeptide(L)'
;PHLPSNPHHGHVYVEHRHVINGILWRLRTGAPWRDIPPRYGPWQTCYDRFVRWSRNGTWQRLLRVMQAAADEAGLVDWDGAALDATHIKAQRSAVGARKTLPAAEKRGP
;
A
#
# COMPACT_ATOMS: atom_id res chain seq x y z
N PRO A 1 7.15 -1.08 -17.58
CA PRO A 1 6.00 -0.85 -18.50
C PRO A 1 4.61 -1.31 -18.00
N HIS A 2 4.42 -1.73 -16.73
CA HIS A 2 3.11 -2.25 -16.24
C HIS A 2 2.46 -1.44 -15.11
N LEU A 3 3.10 -0.34 -14.70
CA LEU A 3 2.58 0.52 -13.66
C LEU A 3 1.65 1.56 -14.29
N PRO A 4 0.55 1.94 -13.62
CA PRO A 4 -0.38 2.90 -14.16
C PRO A 4 0.34 4.22 -14.44
N SER A 5 0.30 4.67 -15.70
CA SER A 5 0.80 5.99 -16.12
C SER A 5 -0.05 7.10 -15.47
N ASN A 6 0.56 8.24 -15.16
CA ASN A 6 -0.13 9.37 -14.54
C ASN A 6 -0.95 10.12 -15.61
N PRO A 7 -2.30 10.08 -15.62
CA PRO A 7 -3.08 10.68 -16.68
C PRO A 7 -3.32 12.19 -16.51
N HIS A 8 -2.92 12.77 -15.36
CA HIS A 8 -3.30 14.14 -15.00
C HIS A 8 -2.11 15.10 -14.96
N HIS A 9 -2.28 16.23 -15.64
CA HIS A 9 -1.43 17.42 -15.60
C HIS A 9 -1.40 17.97 -14.16
N GLY A 10 -0.35 17.59 -13.42
CA GLY A 10 -0.11 17.92 -12.02
C GLY A 10 1.03 17.07 -11.43
N HIS A 11 1.58 17.52 -10.29
CA HIS A 11 2.82 17.06 -9.64
C HIS A 11 3.27 15.64 -10.02
N VAL A 12 4.44 15.55 -10.66
CA VAL A 12 5.04 14.29 -11.13
C VAL A 12 5.15 13.31 -9.96
N TYR A 13 4.72 12.06 -10.17
CA TYR A 13 4.88 11.02 -9.17
C TYR A 13 6.35 10.82 -8.86
N VAL A 14 6.67 10.68 -7.57
CA VAL A 14 7.95 10.11 -7.15
C VAL A 14 8.13 8.77 -7.86
N GLU A 15 9.35 8.53 -8.36
CA GLU A 15 9.74 7.31 -9.07
C GLU A 15 9.10 6.06 -8.47
N HIS A 16 8.33 5.33 -9.27
CA HIS A 16 7.51 4.23 -8.77
C HIS A 16 8.34 3.15 -8.08
N ARG A 17 9.56 2.91 -8.56
CA ARG A 17 10.48 1.93 -7.96
C ARG A 17 10.78 2.26 -6.50
N HIS A 18 11.02 3.53 -6.16
CA HIS A 18 11.29 3.93 -4.78
C HIS A 18 10.08 3.69 -3.88
N VAL A 19 8.90 4.10 -4.33
CA VAL A 19 7.65 3.95 -3.56
C VAL A 19 7.31 2.48 -3.36
N ILE A 20 7.42 1.64 -4.40
CA ILE A 20 7.18 0.20 -4.31
C ILE A 20 8.19 -0.45 -3.34
N ASN A 21 9.47 -0.09 -3.43
CA ASN A 21 10.48 -0.62 -2.51
C ASN A 21 10.20 -0.23 -1.06
N GLY A 22 9.72 0.99 -0.80
CA GLY A 22 9.29 1.42 0.53
C GLY A 22 8.11 0.60 1.07
N ILE A 23 7.13 0.34 0.21
CA ILE A 23 5.97 -0.51 0.55
C ILE A 23 6.43 -1.94 0.85
N LEU A 24 7.25 -2.54 -0.02
CA LEU A 24 7.77 -3.91 0.19
C LEU A 24 8.62 -4.01 1.46
N TRP A 25 9.44 -3.01 1.75
CA TRP A 25 10.20 -2.93 3.00
C TRP A 25 9.27 -2.94 4.22
N ARG A 26 8.20 -2.13 4.20
CA ARG A 26 7.22 -2.09 5.28
C ARG A 26 6.50 -3.43 5.43
N LEU A 27 6.08 -4.05 4.33
CA LEU A 27 5.36 -5.32 4.35
C LEU A 27 6.24 -6.46 4.87
N ARG A 28 7.53 -6.48 4.49
CA ARG A 28 8.49 -7.50 4.95
C ARG A 28 8.89 -7.35 6.41
N THR A 29 9.04 -6.12 6.90
CA THR A 29 9.52 -5.85 8.27
C THR A 29 8.40 -5.74 9.29
N GLY A 30 7.19 -5.40 8.87
CA GLY A 30 6.08 -5.08 9.77
C GLY A 30 6.24 -3.75 10.52
N ALA A 31 7.30 -2.98 10.26
CA ALA A 31 7.58 -1.72 10.93
C ALA A 31 6.45 -0.69 10.69
N PRO A 32 6.28 0.28 11.60
CA PRO A 32 5.38 1.41 11.39
C PRO A 32 5.64 2.11 10.05
N TRP A 33 4.59 2.59 9.38
CA TRP A 33 4.72 3.34 8.13
C TRP A 33 5.67 4.54 8.29
N ARG A 34 5.64 5.20 9.45
CA ARG A 34 6.49 6.36 9.77
C ARG A 34 7.99 6.04 9.77
N ASP A 35 8.36 4.76 9.89
CA ASP A 35 9.74 4.31 10.01
C ASP A 35 10.31 3.85 8.67
N ILE A 36 9.57 4.05 7.56
CA ILE A 36 10.09 3.76 6.22
C ILE A 36 11.39 4.55 6.01
N PRO A 37 12.49 3.88 5.60
CA PRO A 37 13.75 4.54 5.34
C PRO A 37 13.60 5.70 4.33
N PRO A 38 14.17 6.90 4.61
CA PRO A 38 14.02 8.08 3.76
C PRO A 38 14.45 7.88 2.30
N ARG A 39 15.34 6.92 2.04
CA ARG A 39 15.76 6.51 0.67
C ARG A 39 14.61 6.04 -0.22
N TYR A 40 13.46 5.67 0.35
CA TYR A 40 12.26 5.28 -0.41
C TYR A 40 11.28 6.44 -0.63
N GLY A 41 11.62 7.64 -0.14
CA GLY A 41 10.79 8.84 -0.19
C GLY A 41 9.86 9.00 1.02
N PRO A 42 8.97 10.00 0.99
CA PRO A 42 8.07 10.27 2.11
C PRO A 42 7.15 9.09 2.41
N TRP A 43 7.02 8.73 3.68
CA TRP A 43 6.20 7.59 4.09
C TRP A 43 4.71 7.78 3.75
N GLN A 44 4.22 9.02 3.74
CA GLN A 44 2.84 9.35 3.34
C GLN A 44 2.61 8.96 1.88
N THR A 45 3.57 9.22 1.00
CA THR A 45 3.49 8.83 -0.41
C THR A 45 3.43 7.31 -0.56
N CYS A 46 4.22 6.57 0.22
CA CYS A 46 4.16 5.10 0.25
C CYS A 46 2.80 4.59 0.74
N TYR A 47 2.29 5.15 1.84
CA TYR A 47 1.00 4.79 2.40
C TYR A 47 -0.16 5.10 1.46
N ASP A 48 -0.23 6.33 0.93
CA ASP A 48 -1.29 6.77 0.03
C ASP A 48 -1.30 5.95 -1.26
N ARG A 49 -0.11 5.61 -1.78
CA ARG A 49 0.03 4.74 -2.94
C ARG A 49 -0.47 3.33 -2.64
N PHE A 50 -0.05 2.75 -1.51
CA PHE A 50 -0.49 1.43 -1.08
C PHE A 50 -2.02 1.36 -0.96
N VAL A 51 -2.64 2.34 -0.30
CA VAL A 51 -4.10 2.40 -0.13
C VAL A 51 -4.80 2.59 -1.47
N ARG A 52 -4.34 3.54 -2.30
CA ARG A 52 -4.93 3.81 -3.61
C ARG A 52 -4.89 2.57 -4.51
N TRP A 53 -3.75 1.88 -4.56
CA TRP A 53 -3.56 0.71 -5.41
C TRP A 53 -4.26 -0.55 -4.88
N SER A 54 -4.44 -0.65 -3.56
CA SER A 54 -5.27 -1.71 -2.96
C SER A 54 -6.74 -1.52 -3.33
N ARG A 55 -7.24 -0.29 -3.29
CA ARG A 55 -8.64 0.01 -3.59
C ARG A 55 -9.01 -0.16 -5.06
N ASN A 56 -8.12 0.19 -5.98
CA ASN A 56 -8.42 0.15 -7.41
C ASN A 56 -7.93 -1.12 -8.13
N GLY A 57 -7.50 -2.14 -7.38
CA GLY A 57 -7.12 -3.44 -7.92
C GLY A 57 -5.73 -3.50 -8.58
N THR A 58 -4.88 -2.47 -8.42
CA THR A 58 -3.58 -2.43 -9.10
C THR A 58 -2.62 -3.50 -8.59
N TRP A 59 -2.62 -3.81 -7.29
CA TRP A 59 -1.76 -4.88 -6.76
C TRP A 59 -2.09 -6.24 -7.37
N GLN A 60 -3.38 -6.55 -7.52
CA GLN A 60 -3.85 -7.79 -8.14
C GLN A 60 -3.50 -7.86 -9.62
N ARG A 61 -3.53 -6.73 -10.34
CA ARG A 61 -3.06 -6.68 -11.74
C ARG A 61 -1.55 -6.89 -11.83
N LEU A 62 -0.76 -6.24 -10.98
CA LEU A 62 0.69 -6.39 -10.97
C LEU A 62 1.11 -7.82 -10.63
N LEU A 63 0.49 -8.43 -9.63
CA LEU A 63 0.77 -9.82 -9.25
C LEU A 63 0.49 -10.76 -10.42
N ARG A 64 -0.65 -10.63 -11.10
CA ARG A 64 -0.98 -11.46 -12.27
C ARG A 64 0.05 -11.34 -13.39
N VAL A 65 0.49 -10.13 -13.69
CA VAL A 65 1.53 -9.90 -14.72
C VAL A 65 2.85 -10.55 -14.30
N MET A 66 3.24 -10.43 -13.04
CA MET A 66 4.47 -11.05 -12.53
C MET A 66 4.38 -12.58 -12.52
N GLN A 67 3.22 -13.14 -12.16
CA GLN A 67 2.99 -14.59 -12.19
C GLN A 67 3.04 -15.13 -13.60
N ALA A 68 2.40 -14.47 -14.58
CA ALA A 68 2.46 -14.88 -15.98
C ALA A 68 3.90 -14.86 -16.51
N ALA A 69 4.67 -13.80 -16.21
CA ALA A 69 6.08 -13.73 -16.61
C ALA A 69 6.94 -14.80 -15.93
N ALA A 70 6.65 -15.14 -14.67
CA ALA A 70 7.36 -16.18 -13.95
C ALA A 70 7.00 -17.58 -14.45
N ASP A 71 5.74 -17.80 -14.83
CA ASP A 71 5.25 -19.03 -15.45
C ASP A 71 5.90 -19.26 -16.82
N GLU A 72 5.92 -18.24 -17.68
CA GLU A 72 6.65 -18.28 -18.96
C GLU A 72 8.15 -18.57 -18.79
N ALA A 73 8.74 -18.12 -17.69
CA ALA A 73 10.14 -18.37 -17.34
C ALA A 73 10.38 -19.72 -16.63
N GLY A 74 9.32 -20.52 -16.37
CA GLY A 74 9.41 -21.79 -15.66
C GLY A 74 9.81 -21.65 -14.18
N LEU A 75 9.57 -20.49 -13.57
CA LEU A 75 9.93 -20.18 -12.18
C LEU A 75 8.80 -20.46 -11.19
N VAL A 76 7.62 -20.86 -11.66
CA VAL A 76 6.47 -21.17 -10.83
C VAL A 76 6.19 -22.67 -10.89
N ASP A 77 6.33 -23.32 -9.74
CA ASP A 77 5.79 -24.66 -9.52
C ASP A 77 4.36 -24.51 -9.01
N TRP A 78 3.39 -24.75 -9.88
CA TRP A 78 1.97 -24.67 -9.53
C TRP A 78 1.49 -25.87 -8.70
N ASP A 79 2.17 -27.01 -8.79
CA ASP A 79 1.81 -28.21 -8.04
C ASP A 79 2.24 -28.11 -6.56
N GLY A 80 3.30 -27.34 -6.28
CA GLY A 80 3.81 -27.04 -4.95
C GLY A 80 3.41 -25.68 -4.33
N ALA A 81 2.58 -24.88 -5.02
CA ALA A 81 2.26 -23.52 -4.59
C ALA A 81 1.33 -23.48 -3.36
N ALA A 82 1.89 -23.23 -2.17
CA ALA A 82 1.13 -22.97 -0.95
C ALA A 82 0.92 -21.45 -0.70
N LEU A 83 -0.30 -21.05 -0.33
CA LEU A 83 -0.62 -19.69 0.10
C LEU A 83 -0.38 -19.54 1.61
N ASP A 84 0.72 -18.89 2.00
CA ASP A 84 0.94 -18.50 3.40
C ASP A 84 0.32 -17.13 3.69
N ALA A 85 -0.87 -17.11 4.28
CA ALA A 85 -1.52 -15.90 4.75
C ALA A 85 -1.49 -15.83 6.29
N THR A 86 -0.90 -14.76 6.84
CA THR A 86 -0.99 -14.46 8.28
C THR A 86 -1.98 -13.32 8.52
N HIS A 87 -3.03 -13.56 9.30
CA HIS A 87 -4.01 -12.55 9.68
C HIS A 87 -3.74 -12.05 11.09
N ILE A 88 -3.44 -10.75 11.24
CA ILE A 88 -3.24 -10.11 12.54
C ILE A 88 -4.48 -9.26 12.87
N LYS A 89 -5.09 -9.52 14.03
CA LYS A 89 -6.20 -8.73 14.54
C LYS A 89 -5.77 -7.28 14.73
N ALA A 90 -6.53 -6.33 14.16
CA ALA A 90 -6.29 -4.92 14.41
C ALA A 90 -6.52 -4.59 15.89
N GLN A 91 -5.57 -3.87 16.51
CA GLN A 91 -5.72 -3.37 17.88
C GLN A 91 -6.87 -2.35 17.96
N ARG A 92 -7.56 -2.27 19.10
CA ARG A 92 -8.67 -1.33 19.35
C ARG A 92 -8.32 0.13 19.03
N SER A 93 -7.05 0.50 19.15
CA SER A 93 -6.53 1.85 18.90
C SER A 93 -6.14 2.10 17.44
N ALA A 94 -6.30 1.13 16.55
CA ALA A 94 -6.09 1.30 15.10
C ALA A 94 -7.26 1.99 14.41
N VAL A 95 -8.42 2.10 15.08
CA VAL A 95 -9.57 2.87 14.62
C VAL A 95 -9.30 4.33 14.98
N GLY A 96 -8.98 5.16 13.98
CA GLY A 96 -8.69 6.58 14.20
C GLY A 96 -9.82 7.30 14.93
N ALA A 97 -9.47 8.33 15.71
CA ALA A 97 -10.44 9.16 16.41
C ALA A 97 -11.48 9.76 15.45
N ARG A 98 -12.74 9.88 15.89
CA ARG A 98 -13.79 10.57 15.12
C ARG A 98 -13.33 12.01 14.86
N LYS A 99 -13.40 12.45 13.60
CA LYS A 99 -13.06 13.82 13.18
C LYS A 99 -14.19 14.83 13.45
N THR A 100 -15.34 14.37 13.94
CA THR A 100 -16.44 15.27 14.29
C THR A 100 -16.16 15.85 15.67
N LEU A 101 -15.87 17.15 15.73
CA LEU A 101 -15.89 17.89 16.99
C LEU A 101 -17.32 17.80 17.57
N PRO A 102 -17.49 17.55 18.88
CA PRO A 102 -18.80 17.63 19.50
C PRO A 102 -19.38 19.03 19.22
N ALA A 103 -20.65 19.09 18.81
CA ALA A 103 -21.33 20.38 18.68
C ALA A 103 -21.27 21.09 20.03
N ALA A 104 -20.74 22.31 20.04
CA ALA A 104 -20.69 23.12 21.25
C ALA A 104 -22.12 23.32 21.76
N GLU A 105 -22.39 22.80 22.95
CA GLU A 105 -23.65 23.02 23.65
C GLU A 105 -23.75 24.51 23.96
N LYS A 106 -24.67 25.20 23.27
CA LYS A 106 -24.98 26.60 23.57
C LYS A 106 -25.68 26.63 24.92
N ARG A 107 -24.95 26.99 25.97
CA ARG A 107 -25.54 27.39 27.25
C ARG A 107 -26.31 28.69 26.99
N GLY A 108 -27.64 28.60 27.06
CA GLY A 108 -28.57 29.73 26.97
C GLY A 108 -28.43 30.70 28.15
N PRO A 109 -29.12 31.86 28.08
CA PRO A 109 -28.87 33.03 28.93
C PRO A 109 -29.05 32.79 30.43
#